data_AF-A0A954HTD0-F1
#
_entry.id   AF-A0A954HTD0-F1
#
_cell.length_a   1.000
_cell.length_b   1.000
_cell.length_c   1.000
_cell.angle_alpha   90.00
_cell.angle_beta   90.00
_cell.angle_gamma   90.00
#
_symmetry.space_group_name_H-M   'P 1'
#
loop_
_entity.id
_entity.type
_entity.pdbx_description
1 polymer ?
#
loop_
_entity_poly.entity_id
_entity_poly.type
_entity_poly.pdbx_seq_one_letter_code
_entity_poly.pdbx_strand_id
1 'polypeptide(L)' 'VMSEQGRLHLLRPNRTGPHSLHSVDVFNRKTWNHPALAGDKLLVRNDHEIVCLQLTIEPGE' A
#
# COMPACT_ATOMS: atom_id res chain seq x y z
N VAL A 1 15.55 -2.65 4.30
CA VAL A 1 15.23 -3.11 2.92
C VAL A 1 14.14 -4.16 3.02
N MET A 2 13.05 -4.01 2.26
CA MET A 2 11.93 -4.96 2.29
C MET A 2 12.05 -5.90 1.09
N SER A 3 12.16 -7.21 1.34
CA SER A 3 12.27 -8.25 0.30
C SER A 3 11.03 -9.12 0.21
N GLU A 4 10.00 -8.81 1.00
CA GLU A 4 8.70 -9.48 0.96
C GLU A 4 8.00 -9.10 -0.35
N GLN A 5 7.49 -10.13 -1.02
CA GLN A 5 6.58 -9.98 -2.14
C GLN A 5 5.16 -10.12 -1.62
N GLY A 6 4.21 -9.37 -2.17
CA GLY A 6 2.83 -9.62 -1.81
C GLY A 6 1.87 -8.52 -2.18
N ARG A 7 0.88 -8.36 -1.33
CA ARG A 7 -0.26 -7.50 -1.58
C ARG A 7 -0.34 -6.47 -0.46
N LEU A 8 -0.50 -5.22 -0.83
CA LEU A 8 -0.83 -4.18 0.13
C LEU A 8 -2.33 -4.16 0.33
N HIS A 9 -2.75 -4.20 1.59
CA HIS A 9 -4.15 -4.09 1.99
C HIS A 9 -4.37 -2.75 2.70
N LEU A 10 -5.35 -1.98 2.23
CA LEU A 10 -5.88 -0.84 2.95
C LEU A 10 -7.02 -1.33 3.85
N LEU A 11 -6.88 -1.15 5.16
CA LEU A 11 -7.84 -1.64 6.14
C LEU A 11 -8.51 -0.47 6.87
N ARG A 12 -9.82 -0.58 7.10
CA ARG A 12 -10.53 0.24 8.10
C ARG A 12 -10.35 -0.41 9.47
N PRO A 13 -9.81 0.29 10.48
CA PRO A 13 -9.75 -0.23 11.83
C PRO A 13 -11.15 -0.51 12.36
N ASN A 14 -11.39 -1.71 12.89
CA ASN A 14 -12.62 -2.01 13.64
C ASN A 14 -12.35 -3.02 14.78
N ARG A 15 -13.31 -3.17 15.70
CA ARG A 15 -13.17 -4.05 16.87
C ARG A 15 -13.39 -5.55 16.58
N THR A 16 -13.95 -5.88 15.42
CA THR A 16 -14.35 -7.23 15.02
C THR A 16 -13.33 -7.94 14.12
N GLY A 17 -12.30 -7.24 13.66
CA GLY A 17 -11.24 -7.80 12.82
C GLY A 17 -10.81 -6.86 11.68
N PRO A 18 -9.89 -7.31 10.82
CA PRO A 18 -9.43 -6.52 9.69
C PRO A 18 -10.56 -6.35 8.66
N HIS A 19 -10.95 -5.10 8.39
CA HIS A 19 -11.94 -4.77 7.36
C HIS A 19 -11.24 -4.17 6.15
N SER A 20 -11.04 -4.98 5.11
CA SER A 20 -10.31 -4.57 3.91
C SER A 20 -11.15 -3.66 3.03
N LEU A 21 -10.64 -2.46 2.76
CA LEU A 21 -11.22 -1.47 1.86
C LEU A 21 -10.72 -1.66 0.43
N HIS A 22 -9.42 -1.90 0.27
CA HIS A 22 -8.80 -2.05 -1.04
C HIS A 22 -7.57 -2.93 -0.94
N SER A 23 -7.16 -3.51 -2.07
CA SER A 23 -5.90 -4.22 -2.16
C SER A 23 -5.26 -4.07 -3.53
N VAL A 24 -3.94 -3.87 -3.54
CA VAL A 24 -3.15 -3.73 -4.75
C VAL A 24 -1.93 -4.65 -4.65
N ASP A 25 -1.67 -5.41 -5.72
CA ASP A 25 -0.45 -6.19 -5.83
C ASP A 25 0.73 -5.23 -6.01
N VAL A 26 1.68 -5.30 -5.07
CA VAL A 26 2.85 -4.41 -5.03
C VAL A 26 4.06 -5.23 -4.62
N PHE A 27 5.25 -4.64 -4.69
CA PHE A 27 6.47 -5.30 -4.20
C PHE A 27 6.80 -6.61 -4.94
N ASN A 28 6.63 -6.64 -6.26
CA ASN A 28 7.12 -7.75 -7.11
C ASN A 28 8.67 -7.81 -7.19
N ARG A 29 9.36 -6.82 -6.63
CA ARG A 29 10.82 -6.69 -6.54
C ARG A 29 11.19 -6.11 -5.17
N LYS A 30 12.47 -6.21 -4.80
CA LYS A 30 12.98 -5.65 -3.54
C LYS A 30 12.66 -4.16 -3.46
N THR A 31 12.04 -3.73 -2.37
CA THR A 31 11.67 -2.33 -2.13
C THR A 31 12.67 -1.71 -1.17
N TRP A 32 13.19 -0.55 -1.55
CA TRP A 32 14.34 0.07 -0.88
C TRP A 32 13.92 1.18 0.08
N ASN A 33 12.67 1.66 -0.03
CA ASN A 33 12.05 2.56 0.94
C ASN A 33 11.02 1.82 1.81
N HIS A 34 10.75 2.39 2.99
CA HIS A 34 9.49 2.11 3.68
C HIS A 34 8.36 2.75 2.84
N PRO A 35 7.25 2.02 2.57
CA PRO A 35 6.11 2.62 1.90
C PRO A 35 5.64 3.87 2.64
N ALA A 36 5.49 4.98 1.93
CA ALA A 36 5.04 6.25 2.51
C ALA A 36 3.64 6.58 1.98
N LEU A 37 2.70 6.82 2.89
CA LEU A 37 1.31 7.17 2.56
C LEU A 37 1.06 8.65 2.88
N ALA A 38 0.52 9.40 1.92
CA ALA A 38 0.10 10.78 2.08
C ALA A 38 -1.29 10.96 1.44
N GLY A 39 -2.34 11.02 2.26
CA GLY A 39 -3.72 11.02 1.78
C GLY A 39 -4.02 9.76 0.97
N ASP A 40 -4.40 9.94 -0.29
CA ASP A 40 -4.67 8.87 -1.26
C ASP A 40 -3.45 8.43 -2.06
N LYS A 41 -2.24 8.90 -1.72
CA LYS A 41 -1.02 8.62 -2.49
C LYS A 41 -0.07 7.74 -1.73
N LEU A 42 0.30 6.64 -2.37
CA LEU A 42 1.29 5.69 -1.88
C LEU A 42 2.57 5.79 -2.70
N LEU A 43 3.67 6.15 -2.04
CA LEU A 43 4.98 6.30 -2.64
C LEU A 43 5.83 5.06 -2.35
N VAL A 44 6.27 4.39 -3.41
CA VAL A 44 7.14 3.21 -3.33
C VAL A 44 8.27 3.30 -4.35
N ARG A 45 9.42 2.74 -3.99
CA ARG A 45 10.64 2.76 -4.78
C ARG A 45 11.35 1.42 -4.71
N ASN A 46 11.67 0.89 -5.88
CA ASN A 46 12.57 -0.24 -6.03
C ASN A 46 13.87 0.20 -6.75
N ASP A 47 14.66 -0.77 -7.20
CA ASP A 47 15.93 -0.57 -7.93
C ASP A 47 15.75 -0.14 -9.40
N HIS A 48 14.53 -0.20 -9.96
CA HIS A 48 14.22 0.18 -11.35
C HIS A 48 13.43 1.48 -11.43
N GLU A 49 12.55 1.75 -10.47
CA GLU A 49 11.57 2.83 -10.56
C GLU A 49 11.19 3.46 -9.20
N ILE A 50 10.61 4.65 -9.31
CA ILE A 50 9.92 5.36 -8.23
C ILE A 50 8.50 5.60 -8.73
N VAL A 51 7.52 5.10 -8.00
CA VAL A 51 6.11 5.20 -8.39
C VAL A 51 5.27 5.83 -7.29
N CYS A 52 4.25 6.56 -7.73
CA CYS A 52 3.19 7.09 -6.90
C CYS A 52 1.89 6.41 -7.30
N LEU A 53 1.42 5.47 -6.48
CA LEU A 53 0.13 4.82 -6.69
C LEU A 53 -0.96 5.70 -6.06
N GLN A 54 -1.99 6.03 -6.83
CA GLN A 54 -3.18 6.69 -6.31
C GLN A 54 -4.19 5.63 -5.89
N LEU A 55 -4.56 5.64 -4.61
CA LEU A 55 -5.51 4.71 -4.02
C LEU A 55 -6.92 5.26 -4.18
N THR A 56 -7.85 4.44 -4.64
CA THR A 56 -9.28 4.77 -4.55
C THR A 56 -9.70 4.67 -3.09
N ILE A 57 -10.00 5.80 -2.46
CA ILE A 57 -10.57 5.84 -1.12
C ILE A 57 -12.07 6.11 -1.27
N GLU A 58 -12.90 5.12 -0.95
CA GLU A 58 -14.33 5.37 -0.77
C GLU A 58 -14.55 6.15 0.54
N PRO A 59 -15.48 7.13 0.58
CA PRO A 59 -15.83 7.82 1.80
C PRO A 59 -16.17 6.81 2.92
N GLY A 60 -15.59 7.02 4.10
CA GLY A 60 -16.06 6.29 5.29
C GLY A 60 -17.43 6.82 5.69
N GLU A 61 -18.40 5.93 5.82
CA GLU A 61 -19.61 6.17 6.63
C GLU A 61 -19.26 6.62 8.06
#